data_AF-A0A527GCX1-F1
#
_entry.id   AF-A0A527GCX1-F1
#
_cell.length_a   1.000
_cell.length_b   1.000
_cell.length_c   1.000
_cell.angle_alpha   90.00
_cell.angle_beta   90.00
_cell.angle_gamma   90.00
#
_symmetry.space_group_name_H-M   'P 1'
#
loop_
_entity.id
_entity.type
_entity.pdbx_description
1 polymer ?
#
loop_
_entity_poly.entity_id
_entity_poly.type
_entity_poly.pdbx_seq_one_letter_code
_entity_poly.pdbx_strand_id
1 'polypeptide(L)' 'SQTIASYWLPRRLASFHEAYPAVRLSVSIGNTRQVEANVLDGAADLGLVEGRTESYILRRTKVDVDRLILVVA' A
#
# COMPACT_ATOMS: atom_id res chain seq x y z
N SER A 1 5.03 -9.75 3.45
CA SER A 1 4.75 -9.19 4.78
C SER A 1 3.37 -8.54 4.78
N GLN A 2 2.76 -8.27 5.94
CA GLN A 2 1.54 -7.44 6.06
C GLN A 2 1.80 -6.11 6.77
N THR A 3 3.07 -5.74 6.93
CA THR A 3 3.54 -4.54 7.64
C THR A 3 2.92 -3.24 7.12
N ILE A 4 2.73 -3.11 5.80
CA ILE A 4 2.01 -1.97 5.20
C ILE A 4 0.57 -1.90 5.75
N ALA A 5 -0.20 -2.98 5.61
CA ALA A 5 -1.61 -3.01 5.94
C ALA A 5 -1.88 -2.91 7.45
N SER A 6 -1.03 -3.53 8.27
CA SER A 6 -1.26 -3.65 9.72
C SER A 6 -0.70 -2.49 10.53
N TYR A 7 0.32 -1.78 10.04
CA TYR A 7 1.03 -0.76 10.85
C TYR A 7 1.15 0.60 10.15
N TRP A 8 1.60 0.60 8.90
CA TRP A 8 1.93 1.85 8.20
C TRP A 8 0.70 2.61 7.68
N LEU A 9 -0.25 1.87 7.11
CA LEU A 9 -1.40 2.40 6.38
C LEU A 9 -2.54 2.91 7.27
N PRO A 10 -2.94 2.24 8.38
CA PRO A 10 -4.13 2.64 9.13
C PRO A 10 -4.07 4.08 9.64
N ARG A 11 -2.93 4.50 10.21
CA ARG A 11 -2.75 5.86 10.72
C ARG A 11 -2.85 6.92 9.62
N ARG A 12 -2.35 6.62 8.41
CA ARG A 12 -2.39 7.55 7.27
C ARG A 12 -3.79 7.68 6.69
N LEU A 13 -4.52 6.58 6.60
CA LEU A 13 -5.92 6.60 6.17
C LEU A 13 -6.80 7.38 7.14
N ALA A 14 -6.58 7.23 8.45
CA ALA A 14 -7.28 8.02 9.47
C ALA A 14 -7.05 9.52 9.26
N SER A 15 -5.79 9.96 9.19
CA SER A 15 -5.48 11.39 8.96
C SER A 15 -5.99 11.92 7.61
N PHE A 16 -5.97 11.10 6.56
CA PHE A 16 -6.53 11.49 5.27
C PHE A 16 -8.05 11.64 5.33
N HIS A 17 -8.75 10.72 6.00
CA HIS A 17 -10.20 10.79 6.16
C HIS A 17 -10.62 12.01 6.99
N GLU A 18 -9.87 12.35 8.05
CA GLU A 18 -10.08 13.55 8.85
C GLU A 18 -9.95 14.84 8.01
N ALA A 19 -8.95 14.90 7.14
CA ALA A 19 -8.73 16.04 6.25
C ALA A 19 -9.76 16.12 5.10
N TYR A 20 -10.27 14.97 4.64
CA TYR A 20 -11.14 14.85 3.47
C TYR A 20 -12.34 13.91 3.73
N PRO A 21 -13.29 14.29 4.60
CA PRO A 21 -14.36 13.39 5.05
C PRO A 21 -15.35 12.98 3.95
N ALA A 22 -15.46 13.77 2.87
CA ALA A 22 -16.31 13.47 1.73
C ALA A 22 -15.72 12.42 0.77
N VAL A 23 -14.41 12.10 0.90
CA VAL A 23 -13.75 11.11 0.06
C VAL A 23 -14.04 9.72 0.61
N ARG A 24 -14.67 8.87 -0.21
CA ARG A 24 -14.91 7.47 0.14
C ARG A 24 -13.63 6.66 -0.08
N LEU A 25 -13.07 6.14 1.00
CA LEU A 25 -11.93 5.23 0.96
C LEU A 25 -12.40 3.78 0.84
N SER A 26 -11.83 3.05 -0.11
CA SER A 26 -11.98 1.59 -0.25
C SER A 26 -10.59 0.97 -0.18
N VAL A 27 -10.41 -0.01 0.70
CA VAL A 27 -9.12 -0.65 0.94
C VAL A 27 -9.29 -2.15 0.92
N SER A 28 -8.46 -2.82 0.12
CA SER A 28 -8.36 -4.27 0.09
C SER A 28 -6.91 -4.70 0.31
N ILE A 29 -6.72 -5.88 0.90
CA ILE A 29 -5.41 -6.45 1.19
C ILE A 29 -5.16 -7.59 0.22
N GLY A 30 -4.03 -7.53 -0.48
CA GLY A 30 -3.59 -8.56 -1.41
C GLY A 30 -2.07 -8.67 -1.43
N ASN A 31 -1.55 -9.76 -2.00
CA ASN A 31 -0.13 -9.88 -2.27
C ASN A 31 0.29 -8.94 -3.44
N THR A 32 1.58 -8.75 -3.65
CA THR A 32 2.12 -7.86 -4.70
C THR A 32 1.53 -8.13 -6.08
N ARG A 33 1.35 -9.39 -6.48
CA ARG A 33 0.77 -9.76 -7.77
C ARG A 33 -0.70 -9.36 -7.87
N GLN A 34 -1.47 -9.57 -6.81
CA GLN A 34 -2.88 -9.18 -6.76
C GLN A 34 -3.03 -7.66 -6.80
N VAL A 35 -2.17 -6.93 -6.08
CA VAL A 35 -2.16 -5.47 -6.11
C VAL A 35 -1.82 -4.96 -7.51
N GLU A 36 -0.80 -5.53 -8.15
CA GLU A 36 -0.44 -5.20 -9.53
C GLU A 36 -1.60 -5.43 -10.50
N ALA A 37 -2.23 -6.61 -10.47
CA ALA A 37 -3.40 -6.91 -11.30
C ALA A 37 -4.56 -5.93 -11.05
N ASN A 38 -4.90 -5.66 -9.79
CA ASN A 38 -6.00 -4.76 -9.44
C ASN A 38 -5.78 -3.34 -9.97
N VAL A 39 -4.53 -2.85 -9.97
CA VAL A 39 -4.21 -1.52 -10.52
C VAL A 39 -4.27 -1.54 -12.05
N LEU A 40 -3.74 -2.58 -12.69
CA LEU A 40 -3.76 -2.73 -14.15
C LEU A 40 -5.20 -2.83 -14.70
N ASP A 41 -6.07 -3.52 -13.98
CA ASP A 41 -7.48 -3.72 -14.36
C ASP A 41 -8.39 -2.55 -13.95
N GLY A 42 -7.85 -1.53 -13.27
CA GLY A 42 -8.61 -0.37 -12.80
C GLY A 42 -9.52 -0.65 -11.60
N ALA A 43 -9.39 -1.82 -10.97
CA ALA A 43 -10.11 -2.17 -9.74
C ALA A 43 -9.57 -1.41 -8.50
N ALA A 44 -8.34 -0.90 -8.58
CA ALA A 44 -7.74 -0.03 -7.58
C ALA A 44 -6.99 1.13 -8.25
N ASP A 45 -7.18 2.34 -7.74
CA ASP A 45 -6.47 3.53 -8.27
C ASP A 45 -4.98 3.52 -7.92
N LEU A 46 -4.62 2.95 -6.77
CA LEU A 46 -3.28 2.93 -6.21
C LEU A 46 -2.97 1.57 -5.57
N GLY A 47 -1.71 1.14 -5.71
CA GLY A 47 -1.20 -0.08 -5.09
C GLY A 47 0.01 0.18 -4.21
N LEU A 48 -0.01 -0.34 -2.98
CA LEU A 48 1.12 -0.29 -2.05
C LEU A 48 1.78 -1.67 -1.97
N VAL A 49 3.06 -1.74 -2.33
CA VAL A 49 3.82 -2.99 -2.40
C VAL A 49 5.22 -2.81 -1.86
N GLU A 50 5.73 -3.85 -1.19
CA GLU A 50 7.14 -3.94 -0.77
C GLU A 50 8.00 -4.59 -1.87
N GLY A 51 7.39 -5.48 -2.66
CA GLY A 51 8.03 -6.25 -3.72
C GLY A 51 8.22 -5.49 -5.04
N ARG A 52 8.84 -6.16 -6.01
CA ARG A 52 8.92 -5.66 -7.38
C ARG A 52 7.60 -5.95 -8.11
N THR A 53 7.22 -5.05 -9.01
CA THR A 53 6.19 -5.29 -10.04
C THR A 53 6.90 -5.56 -11.36
N GLU A 54 6.24 -6.27 -12.26
CA GLU A 54 6.82 -6.68 -13.55
C GLU A 54 6.36 -5.80 -14.71
N SER A 55 5.17 -5.21 -14.59
CA SER A 55 4.55 -4.41 -15.63
C SER A 55 5.24 -3.06 -15.84
N TYR A 56 5.64 -2.79 -17.08
CA TYR A 56 6.32 -1.55 -17.49
C TYR A 56 5.38 -0.34 -17.57
N ILE A 57 4.06 -0.55 -17.60
CA ILE A 57 3.07 0.53 -17.60
C ILE A 57 2.81 1.07 -16.19
N LEU A 58 3.25 0.36 -15.15
CA LEU A 58 3.14 0.83 -13.78
C LEU A 58 4.32 1.74 -13.43
N ARG A 59 4.00 2.96 -13.00
CA ARG A 59 4.97 3.85 -12.39
C ARG A 59 5.07 3.55 -10.90
N ARG A 60 6.29 3.29 -10.43
CA ARG A 60 6.57 3.08 -9.00
C ARG A 60 7.30 4.26 -8.40
N THR A 61 6.88 4.63 -7.20
CA THR A 61 7.54 5.62 -6.36
C THR A 61 7.70 5.05 -4.96
N LYS A 62 8.88 5.24 -4.36
CA LYS A 62 9.13 4.85 -2.98
C LYS A 62 8.42 5.85 -2.05
N VAL A 63 7.57 5.35 -1.16
CA VAL A 63 6.79 6.16 -0.20
C VAL A 63 7.29 6.06 1.23
N ASP A 64 7.98 4.97 1.57
CA ASP A 64 8.64 4.77 2.86
C ASP A 64 9.70 3.66 2.75
N VAL A 65 10.47 3.44 3.82
CA VAL A 65 11.45 2.35 3.95
C VAL A 65 11.37 1.74 5.35
N ASP A 66 11.19 0.43 5.42
CA ASP A 66 11.28 -0.30 6.68
C ASP A 66 12.73 -0.37 7.18
N ARG A 67 12.90 -0.10 8.49
CA ARG A 67 14.17 -0.33 9.19
C ARG A 67 14.10 -1.65 9.96
N LEU A 68 14.86 -2.63 9.49
CA LEU A 68 15.02 -3.90 10.19
C LEU A 68 15.91 -3.72 11.42
N ILE A 69 15.44 -4.21 12.57
CA ILE A 69 16.16 -4.17 13.84
C ILE A 69 16.24 -5.61 14.37
N LEU A 70 17.42 -6.01 14.87
CA LEU A 70 17.62 -7.29 15.52
C LEU A 70 17.16 -7.19 16.98
N VAL A 71 16.28 -8.10 17.40
CA VAL A 71 15.83 -8.23 18.79
C VAL A 71 16.42 -9.52 19.36
N VAL A 72 17.12 -9.42 20.48
CA VAL A 72 17.71 -10.54 21.23
C VAL A 72 17.23 -10.51 22.68
N ALA A 73 17.18 -11.68 23.32
CA ALA A 73 16.76 -11.85 24.72
C ALA A 73 17.97 -11.88 25.68
#